data_AF-A0A062UR82-F1
#
_entry.id   AF-A0A062UR82-F1
#
_cell.length_a   1.000
_cell.length_b   1.000
_cell.length_c   1.000
_cell.angle_alpha   90.00
_cell.angle_beta   90.00
_cell.angle_gamma   90.00
#
_symmetry.space_group_name_H-M   'P 1'
#
loop_
_entity.id
_entity.type
_entity.pdbx_description
1 polymer ?
#
loop_
_entity_poly.entity_id
_entity_poly.type
_entity_poly.pdbx_seq_one_letter_code
_entity_poly.pdbx_strand_id
1 'polypeptide(L)' 'MTDGSNTLSYNLYTNSGYGTVWGDGTGGSSDVTGTGSGSVQDLTVYGRMPAGQGEPAGDYSDTVTATITY' A
#
# COMPACT_ATOMS: atom_id res chain seq x y z
N MET A 1 -9.22 -4.52 2.83
CA MET A 1 -10.31 -3.60 3.22
C MET A 1 -11.62 -4.35 3.29
N THR A 2 -12.41 -4.11 4.34
CA THR A 2 -13.63 -4.88 4.67
C THR A 2 -14.83 -3.98 4.91
N ASP A 3 -16.01 -4.48 4.55
CA ASP A 3 -17.33 -3.97 4.95
C ASP A 3 -18.19 -5.15 5.42
N GLY A 4 -18.44 -5.26 6.72
CA GLY A 4 -19.07 -6.44 7.32
C GLY A 4 -18.29 -7.73 7.01
N SER A 5 -18.91 -8.67 6.29
CA SER A 5 -18.29 -9.92 5.83
C SER A 5 -17.67 -9.83 4.42
N ASN A 6 -17.83 -8.70 3.73
CA ASN A 6 -17.37 -8.52 2.37
C ASN A 6 -15.94 -7.97 2.37
N THR A 7 -15.11 -8.45 1.45
CA THR A 7 -13.69 -8.10 1.37
C THR A 7 -13.32 -7.62 -0.02
N LEU A 8 -12.71 -6.44 -0.10
CA LEU A 8 -12.00 -6.00 -1.31
C LEU A 8 -10.49 -6.20 -1.12
N SER A 9 -9.92 -6.93 -2.07
CA SER A 9 -8.48 -7.10 -2.24
C SER A 9 -7.86 -5.85 -2.83
N TYR A 10 -6.72 -5.46 -2.29
CA TYR A 10 -5.90 -4.37 -2.79
C TYR A 10 -4.45 -4.69 -2.44
N ASN A 11 -3.52 -3.97 -3.05
CA ASN A 11 -2.12 -4.05 -2.68
C ASN A 11 -1.45 -2.67 -2.79
N LEU A 12 -0.32 -2.52 -2.11
CA LEU A 12 0.48 -1.30 -2.07
C LEU A 12 1.79 -1.52 -2.82
N TYR A 13 2.29 -0.48 -3.48
CA TYR A 13 3.44 -0.56 -4.37
C TYR A 13 4.39 0.63 -4.17
N THR A 14 5.67 0.41 -4.42
CA THR A 14 6.71 1.45 -4.27
C THR A 14 6.74 2.45 -5.42
N ASN A 15 6.07 2.14 -6.54
CA ASN A 15 6.05 2.99 -7.73
C ASN A 15 4.70 2.94 -8.47
N SER A 16 4.46 3.95 -9.31
CA SER A 16 3.23 4.10 -10.10
C SER A 16 3.04 3.05 -11.19
N GLY A 17 4.07 2.27 -11.51
CA GLY A 17 3.97 1.14 -12.43
C GLY A 17 3.38 -0.12 -11.78
N TYR A 18 3.20 -0.12 -10.45
CA TYR A 18 2.71 -1.27 -9.68
C TYR A 18 3.56 -2.55 -9.88
N GLY A 19 4.85 -2.38 -10.19
CA GLY A 19 5.76 -3.50 -10.49
C GLY A 19 6.40 -4.10 -9.24
N THR A 20 6.47 -3.35 -8.14
CA THR A 20 7.15 -3.75 -6.91
C THR A 20 6.23 -3.52 -5.72
N VAL A 21 5.89 -4.59 -5.02
CA VAL A 21 5.03 -4.55 -3.83
C VAL A 21 5.75 -3.83 -2.70
N TRP A 22 5.04 -2.94 -2.00
CA TRP A 22 5.56 -2.26 -0.82
C TRP A 22 5.55 -3.20 0.39
N GLY A 23 6.65 -3.25 1.12
CA GLY A 23 6.81 -4.11 2.29
C GLY A 23 8.16 -3.93 2.98
N ASP A 24 8.59 -4.96 3.70
CA ASP A 24 9.80 -4.97 4.54
C ASP A 24 11.06 -5.44 3.81
N GLY A 25 11.00 -5.61 2.49
CA GLY A 25 12.11 -6.12 1.68
C GLY A 25 12.16 -7.65 1.61
N THR A 26 11.26 -8.37 2.28
CA THR A 26 11.17 -9.83 2.23
C THR A 26 10.09 -10.30 1.26
N GLY A 27 10.16 -11.57 0.83
CA GLY A 27 9.13 -12.18 -0.02
C GLY A 27 8.96 -11.51 -1.40
N GLY A 28 9.97 -10.78 -1.88
CA GLY A 28 9.90 -10.03 -3.14
C GLY A 28 9.25 -8.64 -3.03
N SER A 29 8.95 -8.18 -1.82
CA SER A 29 8.57 -6.80 -1.55
C SER A 29 9.79 -5.90 -1.44
N SER A 30 9.58 -4.58 -1.45
CA SER A 30 10.60 -3.57 -1.22
C SER A 30 10.04 -2.44 -0.37
N ASP A 31 10.91 -1.80 0.40
CA ASP A 31 10.62 -0.57 1.11
C ASP A 31 10.69 0.65 0.17
N VAL A 32 10.21 1.80 0.66
CA VAL A 32 10.42 3.12 0.03
C VAL A 32 11.44 3.85 0.88
N THR A 33 12.57 4.21 0.27
CA THR A 33 13.70 4.84 0.97
C THR A 33 13.73 6.35 0.72
N GLY A 34 14.34 7.07 1.66
CA GLY A 34 14.61 8.50 1.53
C GLY A 34 15.85 8.89 2.32
N THR A 35 16.43 10.04 1.99
CA THR A 35 17.64 10.55 2.65
C THR A 35 17.27 11.76 3.51
N GLY A 36 17.56 11.68 4.82
CA GLY A 36 17.39 12.81 5.73
C GLY A 36 18.30 13.98 5.35
N SER A 37 17.72 15.05 4.78
CA SER A 37 18.46 16.25 4.33
C SER A 37 18.26 17.47 5.24
N GLY A 38 17.51 17.32 6.34
CA GLY A 38 17.05 18.44 7.17
C GLY A 38 15.82 19.18 6.62
N SER A 39 15.28 18.75 5.48
CA SER A 39 14.00 19.20 4.91
C SER A 39 12.98 18.05 4.84
N VAL A 40 11.70 18.38 4.62
CA VAL A 40 10.62 17.40 4.43
C VAL A 40 10.98 16.40 3.34
N GLN A 41 10.78 15.10 3.61
CA GLN A 41 10.97 14.00 2.66
C GLN A 41 9.62 13.35 2.39
N ASP A 42 9.14 13.43 1.15
CA ASP A 42 7.90 12.79 0.74
C ASP A 42 8.17 11.36 0.27
N LEU A 43 7.71 10.37 1.04
CA LEU A 43 7.76 8.95 0.68
C LEU A 43 6.39 8.52 0.13
N THR A 44 6.31 8.31 -1.18
CA THR A 44 5.04 7.99 -1.86
C THR A 44 4.86 6.48 -1.99
N VAL A 45 3.69 5.99 -1.59
CA VAL A 45 3.24 4.60 -1.80
C VAL A 45 1.98 4.61 -2.65
N TYR A 46 1.87 3.68 -3.59
CA TYR A 46 0.80 3.60 -4.57
C TYR A 46 -0.14 2.43 -4.27
N GLY A 47 -1.40 2.72 -4.00
CA GLY A 47 -2.42 1.69 -3.83
C GLY A 47 -3.05 1.27 -5.15
N ARG A 48 -3.33 -0.03 -5.31
CA ARG A 48 -4.09 -0.56 -6.44
C ARG A 48 -5.08 -1.62 -6.00
N MET A 49 -6.31 -1.47 -6.49
CA MET A 49 -7.37 -2.45 -6.36
C MET A 49 -7.62 -3.11 -7.72
N PRO A 50 -7.62 -4.46 -7.82
CA PRO A 50 -8.05 -5.16 -9.02
C PRO A 50 -9.52 -4.84 -9.36
N ALA A 51 -9.82 -4.66 -10.65
CA ALA A 51 -11.19 -4.49 -11.12
C ALA A 51 -11.95 -5.82 -11.08
N GLY A 52 -13.28 -5.76 -10.99
CA GLY A 52 -14.15 -6.92 -11.16
C GLY A 52 -14.25 -7.87 -9.97
N GLN A 53 -14.03 -7.40 -8.74
CA GLN A 53 -14.13 -8.23 -7.53
C GLN A 53 -15.57 -8.62 -7.18
N GLY A 54 -16.58 -7.93 -7.74
CA GLY A 54 -17.98 -8.35 -7.64
C GLY A 54 -18.63 -8.15 -6.27
N GLU A 55 -18.09 -7.24 -5.45
CA GLU A 55 -18.61 -6.95 -4.11
C GLU A 55 -19.74 -5.91 -4.13
N PRO A 56 -20.69 -5.97 -3.18
CA PRO A 56 -21.75 -4.97 -3.04
C PRO A 56 -21.22 -3.54 -2.86
N ALA A 57 -22.05 -2.55 -3.19
CA ALA A 57 -21.74 -1.17 -2.85
C ALA A 57 -21.79 -0.97 -1.32
N GLY A 58 -20.77 -0.34 -0.76
CA GLY A 58 -20.61 -0.15 0.68
C GLY A 58 -19.31 0.59 1.02
N ASP A 59 -19.10 0.83 2.32
CA ASP A 59 -17.94 1.56 2.84
C ASP A 59 -16.87 0.58 3.32
N TYR A 60 -15.91 0.29 2.45
CA TYR A 60 -14.80 -0.61 2.76
C TYR A 60 -13.63 0.17 3.37
N SER A 61 -13.11 -0.29 4.50
CA SER A 61 -11.96 0.34 5.17
C SER A 61 -10.88 -0.66 5.55
N ASP A 62 -9.65 -0.17 5.72
CA ASP A 62 -8.51 -0.96 6.21
C ASP A 62 -7.53 -0.06 6.98
N THR A 63 -6.70 -0.66 7.83
CA THR A 63 -5.65 0.03 8.58
C THR A 63 -4.28 -0.51 8.17
N VAL A 64 -3.45 0.37 7.59
CA VAL A 64 -2.09 0.04 7.16
C VAL A 64 -1.08 0.66 8.12
N THR A 65 -0.20 -0.15 8.69
CA THR A 65 0.88 0.30 9.58
C THR A 65 2.17 0.50 8.79
N ALA A 66 2.72 1.71 8.82
CA ALA A 66 4.04 2.02 8.25
C ALA A 66 5.07 2.17 9.37
N THR A 67 6.21 1.49 9.24
CA THR A 67 7.35 1.61 10.14
C THR A 67 8.46 2.40 9.45
N ILE A 68 8.96 3.45 10.11
CA ILE A 68 10.09 4.24 9.61
C ILE A 68 11.32 3.86 10.42
N THR A 69 12.39 3.46 9.72
CA THR A 69 13.71 3.17 10.27
C THR A 69 14.72 4.20 9.77
N TYR A 70 15.72 4.54 10.59
CA TYR A 70 16.75 5.54 10.31
C TYR A 70 18.14 5.08 10.78
#